data_AF-A0AAD7GWG9-F1
#
_entry.id   AF-A0AAD7GWG9-F1
#
_cell.length_a   1.000
_cell.length_b   1.000
_cell.length_c   1.000
_cell.angle_alpha   90.00
_cell.angle_beta   90.00
_cell.angle_gamma   90.00
#
_symmetry.space_group_name_H-M   'P 1'
#
loop_
_entity.id
_entity.type
_entity.pdbx_description
1 polymer ?
#
loop_
_entity_poly.entity_id
_entity_poly.type
_entity_poly.pdbx_seq_one_letter_code
_entity_poly.pdbx_strand_id
1 'polypeptide(L)'
;IFFLELVAILSAVHHAASLTKPPRRLLVWSDSYDSVSVLQSLSCKESIHNGPLLAIAQIMLTSGINLRVRHIAGKKNVRADLLSRFLLDDFRRQFPAVRIRP
;
A
#
# COMPACT_ATOMS: atom_id res chain seq x y z
N ILE A 1 -5.59 -11.76 6.17
CA ILE A 1 -4.56 -10.70 6.27
C ILE A 1 -4.22 -10.19 4.87
N PHE A 2 -3.80 -11.06 3.94
CA PHE A 2 -3.42 -10.68 2.57
C PHE A 2 -4.39 -9.73 1.84
N PHE A 3 -5.70 -9.98 1.87
CA PHE A 3 -6.68 -9.06 1.27
C PHE A 3 -6.56 -7.62 1.80
N LEU A 4 -6.39 -7.44 3.12
CA LEU A 4 -6.23 -6.13 3.74
C LEU A 4 -4.90 -5.47 3.38
N GLU A 5 -3.84 -6.25 3.15
CA GLU A 5 -2.55 -5.73 2.67
C GLU A 5 -2.68 -5.17 1.26
N LEU A 6 -3.42 -5.86 0.37
CA LEU A 6 -3.74 -5.34 -0.97
C LEU A 6 -4.60 -4.07 -0.88
N VAL A 7 -5.60 -4.03 0.01
CA VAL A 7 -6.42 -2.83 0.24
C VAL A 7 -5.55 -1.68 0.75
N ALA A 8 -4.58 -1.93 1.64
CA ALA A 8 -3.68 -0.89 2.12
C ALA A 8 -2.83 -0.30 0.97
N ILE A 9 -2.33 -1.15 0.06
CA ILE A 9 -1.63 -0.68 -1.15
C ILE A 9 -2.57 0.09 -2.07
N LEU A 10 -3.79 -0.42 -2.30
CA LEU A 10 -4.81 0.28 -3.09
C LEU A 10 -5.09 1.68 -2.51
N SER A 11 -5.29 1.80 -1.20
CA SER A 11 -5.51 3.08 -0.54
C SER A 11 -4.33 4.04 -0.74
N ALA A 12 -3.09 3.55 -0.63
CA ALA A 12 -1.90 4.37 -0.88
C ALA A 12 -1.80 4.85 -2.34
N VAL A 13 -2.08 3.97 -3.31
CA VAL A 13 -2.08 4.29 -4.75
C VAL A 13 -3.19 5.28 -5.08
N HIS A 14 -4.40 5.05 -4.56
CA HIS A 14 -5.53 5.95 -4.73
C HIS A 14 -5.23 7.35 -4.17
N HIS A 15 -4.66 7.43 -2.97
CA HIS A 15 -4.25 8.71 -2.38
C HIS A 15 -3.20 9.43 -3.24
N ALA A 16 -2.19 8.72 -3.74
CA ALA A 16 -1.19 9.32 -4.61
C ALA A 16 -1.80 9.84 -5.92
N ALA A 17 -2.77 9.11 -6.47
CA ALA A 17 -3.52 9.52 -7.66
C ALA A 17 -4.45 10.71 -7.41
N SER A 18 -4.92 10.92 -6.19
CA SER A 18 -5.81 12.04 -5.83
C SER A 18 -5.06 13.34 -5.53
N LEU A 19 -3.72 13.35 -5.56
CA LEU A 19 -2.94 14.57 -5.36
C LEU A 19 -3.21 15.55 -6.52
N THR A 20 -3.12 16.86 -6.25
CA THR A 20 -3.30 17.91 -7.29
C THR A 20 -2.33 17.75 -8.46
N LYS A 21 -1.16 17.16 -8.20
CA LYS A 21 -0.17 16.74 -9.20
C LYS A 21 0.25 15.30 -8.92
N PRO A 22 -0.44 14.30 -9.50
CA PRO A 22 -0.11 12.89 -9.28
C PRO A 22 1.31 12.56 -9.75
N PRO A 23 2.05 11.70 -9.02
CA PRO A 23 3.41 11.34 -9.41
C PRO A 23 3.38 10.41 -10.63
N ARG A 24 4.28 10.57 -11.61
CA ARG A 24 4.36 9.60 -12.74
C ARG A 24 4.93 8.24 -12.34
N ARG A 25 5.70 8.17 -11.26
CA ARG A 25 6.35 6.96 -10.75
C ARG A 25 6.10 6.86 -9.26
N LEU A 26 5.52 5.75 -8.83
CA LEU A 26 5.19 5.48 -7.43
C LEU A 26 5.88 4.20 -6.98
N LEU A 27 6.63 4.27 -5.89
CA LEU A 27 7.25 3.12 -5.24
C LEU A 27 6.57 2.88 -3.90
N VAL A 28 5.96 1.71 -3.73
CA VAL A 28 5.35 1.25 -2.48
C VAL A 28 6.22 0.16 -1.88
N TRP A 29 6.59 0.33 -0.61
CA TRP A 29 7.28 -0.68 0.17
C TRP A 29 6.26 -1.43 1.02
N SER A 30 6.30 -2.76 0.98
CA SER A 30 5.43 -3.64 1.78
C SER A 30 6.26 -4.80 2.31
N ASP A 31 5.94 -5.32 3.48
CA ASP A 31 6.52 -6.57 3.99
C ASP A 31 5.70 -7.82 3.64
N SER A 32 4.60 -7.64 2.89
CA SER A 32 3.80 -8.74 2.34
C SER A 32 4.41 -9.27 1.04
N TYR A 33 5.04 -10.45 1.11
CA TYR A 33 5.51 -11.16 -0.08
C TYR A 33 4.38 -11.47 -1.07
N ASP A 34 3.20 -11.87 -0.57
CA ASP A 34 2.05 -12.19 -1.41
C ASP A 34 1.57 -10.97 -2.20
N SER A 35 1.49 -9.80 -1.55
CA SER A 35 1.13 -8.54 -2.22
C SER A 35 2.14 -8.12 -3.27
N VAL A 36 3.43 -8.24 -2.95
CA VAL A 36 4.50 -7.94 -3.92
C VAL A 36 4.40 -8.87 -5.12
N SER A 37 4.21 -10.17 -4.90
CA SER A 37 4.11 -11.19 -5.95
C SER A 37 2.92 -10.93 -6.88
N VAL A 38 1.73 -10.74 -6.32
CA VAL A 38 0.50 -10.52 -7.10
C VAL A 38 0.55 -9.22 -7.90
N LEU A 39 1.14 -8.15 -7.35
CA LEU A 39 1.26 -6.87 -8.07
C LEU A 39 2.37 -6.89 -9.12
N GLN A 40 3.37 -7.75 -8.99
CA GLN A 40 4.40 -7.95 -10.01
C GLN A 40 3.90 -8.83 -11.16
N SER A 41 3.13 -9.87 -10.86
CA SER A 41 2.57 -10.78 -11.87
C SER A 41 1.28 -10.24 -12.51
N LEU A 42 0.62 -9.28 -11.86
CA LEU A 42 -0.75 -8.84 -12.16
C LEU A 42 -1.74 -10.02 -12.22
N SER A 43 -1.53 -11.01 -11.35
CA SER A 43 -2.32 -12.23 -11.29
C SER A 43 -2.41 -12.74 -9.86
N CYS A 44 -3.59 -13.18 -9.44
CA CYS A 44 -3.83 -13.81 -8.15
C CYS A 44 -4.54 -15.16 -8.32
N LYS A 45 -4.26 -16.09 -7.41
CA LYS A 45 -4.85 -17.44 -7.42
C LYS A 45 -6.31 -17.44 -6.94
N GLU A 46 -6.61 -16.65 -5.92
CA GLU A 46 -7.93 -16.59 -5.30
C GLU A 46 -8.72 -15.40 -5.81
N SER A 47 -9.99 -15.63 -6.18
CA SER A 47 -10.85 -14.62 -6.81
C SER A 47 -11.12 -13.39 -5.92
N ILE A 48 -11.05 -13.55 -4.60
CA ILE A 48 -11.26 -12.44 -3.64
C ILE A 48 -10.23 -11.32 -3.80
N HIS A 49 -9.04 -11.61 -4.34
CA HIS A 49 -7.97 -10.62 -4.53
C HIS A 49 -8.07 -9.86 -5.86
N ASN A 50 -8.91 -10.33 -6.80
CA ASN A 50 -9.08 -9.66 -8.10
C ASN A 50 -9.63 -8.25 -7.94
N GLY A 51 -10.56 -8.02 -7.01
CA GLY A 51 -11.18 -6.70 -6.82
C GLY A 51 -10.14 -5.60 -6.55
N PRO A 52 -9.34 -5.69 -5.47
CA PRO A 52 -8.27 -4.73 -5.20
C PRO A 52 -7.24 -4.62 -6.32
N LEU A 53 -6.84 -5.75 -6.93
CA LEU A 53 -5.84 -5.76 -8.00
C LEU A 53 -6.33 -5.01 -9.25
N LEU A 54 -7.58 -5.25 -9.67
CA LEU A 54 -8.20 -4.56 -10.80
C LEU A 54 -8.39 -3.07 -10.50
N ALA A 55 -8.77 -2.70 -9.28
CA ALA A 55 -8.87 -1.31 -8.88
C ALA A 55 -7.52 -0.58 -8.95
N ILE A 56 -6.42 -1.22 -8.51
CA ILE A 56 -5.07 -0.69 -8.64
C ILE A 56 -4.70 -0.52 -10.12
N ALA A 57 -4.94 -1.55 -10.94
CA ALA A 57 -4.65 -1.50 -12.38
C ALA A 57 -5.43 -0.38 -13.08
N GLN A 58 -6.71 -0.21 -12.74
CA GLN A 58 -7.55 0.87 -13.27
C GLN A 58 -6.96 2.24 -12.92
N ILE A 59 -6.51 2.45 -11.68
CA ILE A 59 -5.88 3.72 -11.28
C ILE A 59 -4.58 3.94 -12.07
N MET A 60 -3.74 2.92 -12.24
CA MET A 60 -2.50 3.05 -13.02
C MET A 60 -2.78 3.48 -14.47
N LEU A 61 -3.80 2.89 -15.09
CA LEU A 61 -4.20 3.19 -16.47
C LEU A 61 -4.76 4.61 -16.61
N THR A 62 -5.61 5.07 -15.68
CA THR A 62 -6.26 6.39 -15.78
C THR A 62 -5.34 7.54 -15.38
N SER A 63 -4.49 7.33 -14.36
CA SER A 63 -3.58 8.36 -13.86
C SER A 63 -2.24 8.42 -14.59
N GLY A 64 -1.89 7.35 -15.33
CA GLY A 64 -0.56 7.19 -15.91
C GLY A 64 0.54 6.92 -14.88
N ILE A 65 0.18 6.56 -13.63
CA ILE A 65 1.14 6.18 -12.59
C ILE A 65 1.80 4.85 -12.96
N ASN A 66 3.13 4.86 -13.07
CA ASN A 66 3.93 3.64 -13.08
C ASN A 66 4.22 3.19 -11.64
N LEU A 67 3.47 2.19 -11.18
CA LEU A 67 3.59 1.60 -9.85
C LEU A 67 4.70 0.54 -9.81
N ARG A 68 5.53 0.60 -8.77
CA ARG A 68 6.40 -0.50 -8.35
C ARG A 68 6.14 -0.84 -6.89
N VAL A 69 6.03 -2.13 -6.60
CA VAL A 69 5.88 -2.62 -5.23
C VAL A 69 7.10 -3.48 -4.91
N ARG A 70 7.71 -3.21 -3.76
CA ARG A 70 8.95 -3.87 -3.33
C ARG A 70 8.84 -4.37 -1.91
N HIS A 71 9.39 -5.55 -1.69
CA HIS A 71 9.44 -6.16 -0.37
C HIS A 71 10.44 -5.42 0.55
N ILE A 72 10.05 -5.18 1.80
CA ILE A 72 10.93 -4.80 2.92
C ILE A 72 10.75 -5.76 4.09
N ALA A 73 11.76 -5.91 4.94
CA ALA A 73 11.59 -6.68 6.16
C ALA A 73 10.56 -6.01 7.09
N GLY A 74 9.67 -6.77 7.74
CA GLY A 74 8.65 -6.23 8.66
C GLY A 74 9.21 -5.37 9.79
N LYS A 75 10.43 -5.66 10.27
CA LYS A 75 11.16 -4.79 11.22
C LYS A 75 11.43 -3.36 10.71
N LYS A 76 11.33 -3.13 9.40
CA LYS A 76 11.41 -1.81 8.76
C LYS A 76 10.03 -1.24 8.42
N ASN A 77 8.95 -2.04 8.51
CA ASN A 77 7.57 -1.66 8.23
C ASN A 77 6.74 -1.31 9.49
N VAL A 78 7.39 -1.27 10.67
CA VAL A 78 6.74 -1.07 11.99
C VAL A 78 5.74 0.10 12.01
N ARG A 79 6.03 1.20 11.31
CA ARG A 79 5.10 2.34 11.22
C ARG A 79 3.77 1.94 10.58
N ALA A 80 3.79 1.23 9.46
CA ALA A 80 2.58 0.81 8.78
C ALA A 80 1.83 -0.25 9.59
N ASP A 81 2.54 -1.16 10.26
CA ASP A 81 1.93 -2.18 11.13
C ASP A 81 1.15 -1.56 12.29
N LEU A 82 1.76 -0.61 13.00
CA LEU A 82 1.11 0.07 14.13
C LEU A 82 -0.13 0.85 13.65
N LEU A 83 -0.03 1.54 12.51
CA LEU A 83 -1.16 2.28 11.93
C LEU A 83 -2.29 1.35 11.49
N SER A 84 -1.98 0.25 10.80
CA SER A 84 -2.98 -0.71 10.29
C SER A 84 -3.76 -1.42 11.40
N ARG A 85 -3.15 -1.54 12.60
CA ARG A 85 -3.77 -2.12 13.80
C ARG A 85 -4.40 -1.08 14.72
N PHE A 86 -4.40 0.18 14.33
CA PHE A 86 -4.91 1.30 15.13
C PHE A 86 -4.20 1.47 16.50
N LEU A 87 -2.93 1.05 16.59
CA LEU A 87 -2.10 1.17 17.80
C LEU A 87 -1.47 2.57 17.89
N LEU A 88 -2.32 3.60 17.95
CA LEU A 88 -1.90 4.99 17.82
C LEU A 88 -1.04 5.48 19.00
N ASP A 89 -1.28 4.96 20.20
CA ASP A 89 -0.49 5.35 21.38
C ASP A 89 0.94 4.80 21.30
N ASP A 90 1.10 3.55 20.89
CA ASP A 90 2.43 2.96 20.65
C ASP A 90 3.13 3.63 19.48
N PHE A 91 2.40 3.99 18.42
CA PHE A 91 2.94 4.78 17.31
C PHE A 91 3.48 6.13 17.80
N ARG A 92 2.71 6.87 18.61
CA ARG A 92 3.14 8.17 19.16
C ARG A 92 4.35 8.05 20.07
N ARG A 93 4.43 6.98 20.87
CA ARG A 93 5.59 6.71 21.74
C ARG A 93 6.85 6.41 20.93
N GLN A 94 6.75 5.61 19.88
CA GLN A 94 7.91 5.21 19.06
C GLN A 94 8.33 6.29 18.06
N PHE A 95 7.37 7.09 17.56
CA PHE A 95 7.58 8.08 16.51
C PHE A 95 7.01 9.47 16.89
N PRO A 96 7.48 10.09 17.99
CA PRO A 96 6.88 11.32 18.54
C PRO A 96 6.96 12.53 17.60
N ALA A 97 7.91 12.53 16.66
CA ALA A 97 8.06 13.58 15.66
C ALA A 97 7.02 13.49 14.51
N VAL A 98 6.32 12.36 14.35
CA VAL A 98 5.37 12.15 13.25
C VAL A 98 3.97 12.57 13.71
N ARG A 99 3.33 13.46 12.93
CA ARG A 99 1.94 13.86 13.16
C ARG A 99 0.99 13.07 12.27
N ILE A 100 0.05 12.36 12.91
CA ILE A 100 -1.07 11.72 12.22
C ILE A 100 -2.14 12.80 12.00
N ARG A 101 -2.55 13.00 10.75
CA ARG A 101 -3.65 13.91 10.39
C ARG A 101 -4.96 13.13 10.39
N PRO A 102 -6.07 13.74 10.82
CA PRO A 102 -7.40 13.13 10.71
C PRO A 102 -7.80 12.91 9.24
#